data_AF-A0A0F0GNP5-F1
#
_entry.id   AF-A0A0F0GNP5-F1
#
_cell.length_a   1.000
_cell.length_b   1.000
_cell.length_c   1.000
_cell.angle_alpha   90.00
_cell.angle_beta   90.00
_cell.angle_gamma   90.00
#
_symmetry.space_group_name_H-M   'P 1'
#
loop_
_entity.id
_entity.type
_entity.pdbx_description
1 polymer ?
#
loop_
_entity_poly.entity_id
_entity_poly.type
_entity_poly.pdbx_seq_one_letter_code
_entity_poly.pdbx_strand_id
1 'polypeptide(L)'
;MDGTNVTQTLVTGASNPAGMAADTSAIYWADNGSHTIGRADLNGKDVEQAFITGAAGPRGVAVDKHHVYWTNSSTNTIGRADLDGRNVVQNFIVGASGPANVAVDAQHVYWANAVSGTIGRAGLDGQDVDQAFITGAAGPRGVAVVPGKGHGRKDPHGR
;
A
#
# COMPACT_ATOMS: atom_id res chain seq x y z
N MET A 1 -18.29 -14.34 1.33
CA MET A 1 -18.45 -13.34 2.40
C MET A 1 -19.32 -12.24 1.83
N ASP A 2 -20.49 -12.02 2.43
CA ASP A 2 -21.69 -11.38 1.86
C ASP A 2 -22.06 -10.05 2.52
N GLY A 3 -21.16 -9.43 3.27
CA GLY A 3 -21.21 -7.98 3.52
C GLY A 3 -22.34 -7.45 4.41
N THR A 4 -23.02 -8.29 5.19
CA THR A 4 -24.19 -7.86 6.00
C THR A 4 -23.91 -7.57 7.48
N ASN A 5 -22.68 -7.28 7.90
CA ASN A 5 -22.41 -6.78 9.26
C ASN A 5 -21.49 -5.55 9.20
N VAL A 6 -22.06 -4.44 8.76
CA VAL A 6 -21.42 -3.13 8.84
C VAL A 6 -21.66 -2.57 10.23
N THR A 7 -20.80 -2.92 11.19
CA THR A 7 -20.68 -2.13 12.42
C THR A 7 -19.74 -0.97 12.12
N GLN A 8 -20.37 0.19 11.95
CA GLN A 8 -19.75 1.45 11.58
C GLN A 8 -18.99 2.07 12.76
N THR A 9 -17.83 2.66 12.46
CA THR A 9 -16.93 3.46 13.32
C THR A 9 -15.82 2.65 14.02
N LEU A 10 -14.65 2.55 13.38
CA LEU A 10 -13.48 1.86 13.94
C LEU A 10 -12.15 2.57 13.64
N VAL A 11 -12.08 3.89 13.80
CA VAL A 11 -10.83 4.60 14.14
C VAL A 11 -11.22 5.90 14.83
N THR A 12 -11.00 6.02 16.15
CA THR A 12 -11.06 7.30 16.85
C THR A 12 -9.62 7.78 17.08
N GLY A 13 -9.30 9.00 16.64
CA GLY A 13 -7.99 9.62 16.88
C GLY A 13 -7.03 9.72 15.69
N ALA A 14 -7.35 9.15 14.51
CA ALA A 14 -6.58 9.43 13.29
C ALA A 14 -6.90 10.86 12.81
N SER A 15 -5.87 11.71 12.72
CA SER A 15 -6.06 13.14 12.48
C SER A 15 -6.32 13.46 11.00
N ASN A 16 -5.89 12.58 10.08
CA ASN A 16 -6.14 12.69 8.65
C ASN A 16 -5.79 11.39 7.88
N PRO A 17 -6.60 10.30 7.98
CA PRO A 17 -6.28 9.05 7.31
C PRO A 17 -6.45 9.18 5.78
N ALA A 18 -5.34 9.12 5.04
CA ALA A 18 -5.33 9.32 3.59
C ALA A 18 -5.46 8.02 2.77
N GLY A 19 -5.31 6.86 3.42
CA GLY A 19 -5.42 5.53 2.81
C GLY A 19 -5.41 4.42 3.87
N MET A 20 -6.19 3.35 3.63
CA MET A 20 -6.33 2.20 4.54
C MET A 20 -6.18 0.89 3.78
N ALA A 21 -5.61 -0.11 4.43
CA ALA A 21 -5.51 -1.48 3.95
C ALA A 21 -5.74 -2.46 5.11
N ALA A 22 -6.06 -3.72 4.80
CA ALA A 22 -6.20 -4.76 5.82
C ALA A 22 -5.66 -6.09 5.30
N ASP A 23 -5.08 -6.87 6.21
CA ASP A 23 -4.78 -8.29 6.00
C ASP A 23 -5.79 -9.14 6.79
N THR A 24 -5.50 -10.42 7.01
CA THR A 24 -6.39 -11.34 7.74
C THR A 24 -6.41 -11.12 9.26
N SER A 25 -5.54 -10.27 9.79
CA SER A 25 -5.31 -10.02 11.22
C SER A 25 -5.47 -8.56 11.62
N ALA A 26 -5.09 -7.61 10.77
CA ALA A 26 -5.02 -6.20 11.14
C ALA A 26 -5.45 -5.26 10.03
N ILE A 27 -5.85 -4.06 10.45
CA ILE A 27 -6.10 -2.87 9.62
C ILE A 27 -4.92 -1.93 9.79
N TYR A 28 -4.50 -1.31 8.69
CA TYR A 28 -3.41 -0.33 8.63
C TYR A 28 -3.91 0.97 8.02
N TRP A 29 -3.40 2.11 8.48
CA TRP A 29 -3.74 3.43 7.93
C TRP A 29 -2.54 4.37 7.90
N ALA A 30 -2.48 5.25 6.91
CA ALA A 30 -1.54 6.37 6.88
C ALA A 30 -2.13 7.57 7.63
N ASP A 31 -1.48 8.04 8.69
CA ASP A 31 -1.81 9.32 9.34
C ASP A 31 -0.83 10.40 8.88
N ASN A 32 -1.32 11.26 8.00
CA ASN A 32 -0.51 12.34 7.44
C ASN A 32 -0.13 13.40 8.49
N GLY A 33 -1.05 13.73 9.40
CA GLY A 33 -0.82 14.77 10.42
C GLY A 33 0.22 14.36 11.44
N SER A 34 0.22 13.07 11.81
CA SER A 34 1.17 12.51 12.77
C SER A 34 2.44 11.93 12.16
N HIS A 35 2.56 11.87 10.83
CA HIS A 35 3.72 11.29 10.14
C HIS A 35 3.96 9.81 10.50
N THR A 36 2.87 9.05 10.65
CA THR A 36 2.88 7.64 11.06
C THR A 36 2.07 6.74 10.14
N ILE A 37 2.38 5.45 10.18
CA ILE A 37 1.44 4.39 9.80
C ILE A 37 0.90 3.81 11.10
N GLY A 38 -0.42 3.72 11.24
CA GLY A 38 -1.06 3.08 12.37
C GLY A 38 -1.54 1.67 12.05
N ARG A 39 -1.80 0.88 13.11
CA ARG A 39 -2.31 -0.49 13.03
C ARG A 39 -3.31 -0.77 14.13
N ALA A 40 -4.31 -1.61 13.86
CA ALA A 40 -5.23 -2.16 14.87
C ALA A 40 -5.69 -3.55 14.43
N ASP A 41 -6.16 -4.36 15.38
CA ASP A 41 -6.82 -5.63 15.07
C ASP A 41 -8.08 -5.41 14.21
N LEU A 42 -8.53 -6.44 13.48
CA LEU A 42 -9.78 -6.37 12.70
C LEU A 42 -11.03 -6.04 13.54
N ASN A 43 -10.99 -6.33 14.84
CA ASN A 43 -12.04 -5.98 15.80
C ASN A 43 -11.90 -4.55 16.37
N GLY A 44 -10.85 -3.83 15.94
CA GLY A 44 -10.45 -2.47 16.31
C GLY A 44 -9.93 -2.28 17.72
N LYS A 45 -9.49 -3.37 18.35
CA LYS A 45 -8.69 -3.32 19.57
C LYS A 45 -7.21 -3.19 19.22
N ASP A 46 -6.39 -3.03 20.26
CA ASP A 46 -4.94 -2.98 20.17
C ASP A 46 -4.46 -1.94 19.14
N VAL A 47 -5.05 -0.75 19.25
CA VAL A 47 -4.76 0.39 18.39
C VAL A 47 -3.37 0.94 18.68
N GLU A 48 -2.50 0.84 17.68
CA GLU A 48 -1.16 1.39 17.65
C GLU A 48 -1.10 2.57 16.67
N GLN A 49 -1.34 3.80 17.16
CA GLN A 49 -1.33 5.02 16.33
C GLN A 49 0.04 5.31 15.69
N ALA A 50 1.11 4.81 16.28
CA ALA A 50 2.49 5.03 15.87
C ALA A 50 3.22 3.70 15.58
N PHE A 51 2.51 2.73 14.99
CA PHE A 51 3.07 1.44 14.61
C PHE A 51 4.36 1.60 13.77
N ILE A 52 4.33 2.48 12.76
CA ILE A 52 5.54 2.97 12.08
C ILE A 52 5.66 4.48 12.27
N THR A 53 6.85 4.97 12.61
CA THR A 53 7.17 6.40 12.76
C THR A 53 8.12 6.90 11.67
N GLY A 54 8.16 8.22 11.48
CA GLY A 54 9.08 8.87 10.54
C GLY A 54 8.65 8.83 9.07
N ALA A 55 7.38 8.51 8.80
CA ALA A 55 6.85 8.54 7.44
C ALA A 55 6.70 10.00 6.96
N ALA A 56 7.10 10.30 5.73
CA ALA A 56 7.18 11.66 5.23
C ALA A 56 5.96 12.04 4.38
N GLY A 57 4.95 12.58 5.04
CA GLY A 57 3.66 12.92 4.44
C GLY A 57 3.00 11.68 3.85
N PRO A 58 2.73 10.64 4.66
CA PRO A 58 2.17 9.40 4.17
C PRO A 58 0.77 9.62 3.59
N ARG A 59 0.42 8.90 2.52
CA ARG A 59 -0.92 9.01 1.89
C ARG A 59 -1.60 7.67 1.67
N GLY A 60 -1.02 6.79 0.88
CA GLY A 60 -1.55 5.45 0.61
C GLY A 60 -0.86 4.40 1.45
N VAL A 61 -1.58 3.31 1.74
CA VAL A 61 -1.07 2.12 2.41
C VAL A 61 -1.57 0.89 1.66
N ALA A 62 -0.71 -0.12 1.51
CA ALA A 62 -1.06 -1.45 1.03
C ALA A 62 -0.36 -2.51 1.88
N VAL A 63 -0.89 -3.72 1.90
CA VAL A 63 -0.34 -4.81 2.71
C VAL A 63 -0.40 -6.13 1.93
N ASP A 64 0.67 -6.91 1.99
CA ASP A 64 0.70 -8.30 1.53
C ASP A 64 0.90 -9.26 2.72
N LYS A 65 1.19 -10.52 2.44
CA LYS A 65 1.38 -11.54 3.50
C LYS A 65 2.60 -11.32 4.40
N HIS A 66 3.51 -10.43 4.03
CA HIS A 66 4.83 -10.26 4.65
C HIS A 66 5.14 -8.82 5.04
N HIS A 67 4.63 -7.84 4.30
CA HIS A 67 5.00 -6.44 4.46
C HIS A 67 3.81 -5.49 4.33
N VAL A 68 3.95 -4.36 5.02
CA VAL A 68 3.16 -3.14 4.79
C VAL A 68 3.98 -2.18 3.93
N TYR A 69 3.32 -1.53 2.98
CA TYR A 69 3.89 -0.56 2.06
C TYR A 69 3.13 0.76 2.18
N TRP A 70 3.82 1.89 2.04
CA TRP A 70 3.17 3.20 2.08
C TRP A 70 3.80 4.20 1.11
N THR A 71 3.02 5.16 0.61
CA THR A 71 3.58 6.29 -0.15
C THR A 71 4.06 7.38 0.79
N ASN A 72 5.25 7.93 0.56
CA ASN A 72 5.77 9.12 1.23
C ASN A 72 5.76 10.30 0.24
N SER A 73 4.69 11.11 0.29
CA SER A 73 4.49 12.17 -0.71
C SER A 73 5.46 13.34 -0.57
N SER A 74 6.00 13.59 0.63
CA SER A 74 6.95 14.69 0.86
C SER A 74 8.36 14.38 0.39
N THR A 75 8.74 13.11 0.35
CA THR A 75 10.08 12.64 -0.08
C THR A 75 10.08 11.95 -1.43
N ASN A 76 8.92 11.78 -2.06
CA ASN A 76 8.79 11.08 -3.34
C ASN A 76 9.32 9.64 -3.30
N THR A 77 8.97 8.92 -2.24
CA THR A 77 9.38 7.52 -2.04
C THR A 77 8.19 6.60 -1.73
N ILE A 78 8.42 5.30 -1.86
CA ILE A 78 7.58 4.26 -1.26
C ILE A 78 8.36 3.67 -0.09
N GLY A 79 7.72 3.52 1.07
CA GLY A 79 8.27 2.85 2.24
C GLY A 79 7.77 1.41 2.38
N ARG A 80 8.50 0.60 3.16
CA ARG A 80 8.17 -0.79 3.47
C ARG A 80 8.58 -1.15 4.90
N ALA A 81 7.82 -2.01 5.57
CA ALA A 81 8.18 -2.63 6.85
C ALA A 81 7.58 -4.04 6.94
N ASP A 82 8.13 -4.87 7.83
CA ASP A 82 7.54 -6.16 8.18
C ASP A 82 6.21 -5.95 8.92
N LEU A 83 5.31 -6.94 8.88
CA LEU A 83 4.00 -6.85 9.55
C LEU A 83 4.08 -6.69 11.07
N ASP A 84 5.23 -6.97 11.69
CA ASP A 84 5.47 -6.75 13.13
C ASP A 84 6.13 -5.39 13.45
N GLY A 85 6.29 -4.52 12.45
CA GLY A 85 6.79 -3.15 12.60
C GLY A 85 8.30 -3.04 12.53
N ARG A 86 9.02 -4.16 12.33
CA ARG A 86 10.48 -4.16 12.18
C ARG A 86 10.89 -3.89 10.74
N ASN A 87 12.21 -3.75 10.53
CA ASN A 87 12.84 -3.59 9.22
C ASN A 87 12.25 -2.45 8.37
N VAL A 88 11.97 -1.32 9.03
CA VAL A 88 11.40 -0.12 8.41
C VAL A 88 12.40 0.50 7.42
N VAL A 89 11.97 0.67 6.17
CA VAL A 89 12.72 1.36 5.12
C VAL A 89 11.83 2.45 4.51
N GLN A 90 12.08 3.72 4.86
CA GLN A 90 11.28 4.86 4.39
C GLN A 90 11.46 5.17 2.89
N ASN A 91 12.57 4.70 2.31
CA ASN A 91 13.00 4.95 0.94
C ASN A 91 13.19 3.63 0.16
N PHE A 92 12.32 2.65 0.42
CA PHE A 92 12.37 1.35 -0.23
C PHE A 92 12.36 1.47 -1.76
N ILE A 93 11.49 2.33 -2.31
CA ILE A 93 11.56 2.80 -3.70
C ILE A 93 11.81 4.31 -3.70
N VAL A 94 12.74 4.77 -4.54
CA VAL A 94 13.07 6.19 -4.73
C VAL A 94 12.67 6.69 -6.12
N GLY A 95 12.52 8.01 -6.26
CA GLY A 95 12.29 8.66 -7.55
C GLY A 95 10.84 8.62 -8.04
N ALA A 96 9.87 8.39 -7.14
CA ALA A 96 8.46 8.57 -7.47
C ALA A 96 8.16 10.06 -7.76
N SER A 97 6.96 10.37 -8.25
CA SER A 97 6.58 11.75 -8.61
C SER A 97 5.21 12.11 -8.03
N GLY A 98 5.23 12.69 -6.83
CA GLY A 98 4.03 12.95 -6.04
C GLY A 98 3.21 11.68 -5.81
N PRO A 99 3.78 10.63 -5.19
CA PRO A 99 3.09 9.36 -5.02
C PRO A 99 1.84 9.54 -4.16
N ALA A 100 0.68 9.20 -4.70
CA ALA A 100 -0.61 9.38 -4.04
C ALA A 100 -1.05 8.12 -3.30
N ASN A 101 -1.12 6.99 -4.01
CA ASN A 101 -1.58 5.71 -3.46
C ASN A 101 -0.67 4.57 -3.93
N VAL A 102 -0.73 3.42 -3.24
CA VAL A 102 0.06 2.23 -3.49
C VAL A 102 -0.84 0.99 -3.43
N ALA A 103 -0.53 -0.02 -4.25
CA ALA A 103 -1.18 -1.32 -4.24
C ALA A 103 -0.12 -2.42 -4.39
N VAL A 104 -0.42 -3.63 -3.91
CA VAL A 104 0.50 -4.76 -3.95
C VAL A 104 -0.23 -6.04 -4.37
N ASP A 105 0.38 -6.81 -5.27
CA ASP A 105 -0.06 -8.16 -5.64
C ASP A 105 0.99 -9.20 -5.18
N ALA A 106 0.84 -10.45 -5.62
CA ALA A 106 1.74 -11.53 -5.21
C ALA A 106 3.20 -11.36 -5.69
N GLN A 107 3.48 -10.44 -6.61
CA GLN A 107 4.75 -10.29 -7.32
C GLN A 107 5.25 -8.84 -7.37
N HIS A 108 4.37 -7.85 -7.30
CA HIS A 108 4.73 -6.46 -7.54
C HIS A 108 4.03 -5.48 -6.60
N VAL A 109 4.72 -4.36 -6.38
CA VAL A 109 4.17 -3.13 -5.81
C VAL A 109 3.92 -2.14 -6.94
N TYR A 110 2.80 -1.43 -6.89
CA TYR A 110 2.41 -0.40 -7.85
C TYR A 110 2.08 0.89 -7.13
N TRP A 111 2.39 2.03 -7.71
CA TRP A 111 2.06 3.32 -7.12
C TRP A 111 1.58 4.33 -8.16
N ALA A 112 0.66 5.20 -7.74
CA ALA A 112 0.16 6.27 -8.57
C ALA A 112 1.04 7.52 -8.43
N ASN A 113 1.73 7.92 -9.49
CA ASN A 113 2.49 9.16 -9.55
C ASN A 113 1.57 10.30 -10.02
N ALA A 114 1.01 11.04 -9.07
CA ALA A 114 0.01 12.07 -9.37
C ALA A 114 0.59 13.28 -10.12
N VAL A 115 1.90 13.55 -9.99
CA VAL A 115 2.54 14.69 -10.65
C VAL A 115 2.96 14.34 -12.08
N SER A 116 3.62 13.19 -12.29
CA SER A 116 4.02 12.77 -13.64
C SER A 116 2.89 12.15 -14.47
N GLY A 117 1.75 11.83 -13.85
CA GLY A 117 0.63 11.22 -14.57
C GLY A 117 0.87 9.77 -14.98
N THR A 118 1.66 9.02 -14.20
CA THR A 118 2.04 7.63 -14.49
C THR A 118 1.66 6.68 -13.36
N ILE A 119 1.62 5.38 -13.65
CA ILE A 119 1.66 4.32 -12.63
C ILE A 119 3.05 3.71 -12.67
N GLY A 120 3.72 3.68 -11.52
CA GLY A 120 4.98 2.98 -11.35
C GLY A 120 4.79 1.54 -10.87
N ARG A 121 5.79 0.70 -11.08
CA ARG A 121 5.82 -0.70 -10.63
C ARG A 121 7.24 -1.12 -10.23
N ALA A 122 7.36 -2.00 -9.25
CA ALA A 122 8.61 -2.68 -8.87
C ALA A 122 8.31 -4.10 -8.38
N GLY A 123 9.32 -4.96 -8.36
CA GLY A 123 9.25 -6.24 -7.66
C GLY A 123 9.12 -6.07 -6.15
N LEU A 124 8.61 -7.10 -5.44
CA LEU A 124 8.45 -7.05 -3.97
C LEU A 124 9.78 -6.88 -3.21
N ASP A 125 10.91 -7.20 -3.85
CA ASP A 125 12.28 -7.02 -3.35
C ASP A 125 12.85 -5.60 -3.60
N GLY A 126 12.12 -4.76 -4.34
CA GLY A 126 12.47 -3.38 -4.66
C GLY A 126 13.28 -3.23 -5.95
N GLN A 127 13.48 -4.33 -6.69
CA GLN A 127 14.16 -4.31 -7.98
C GLN A 127 13.20 -4.03 -9.14
N ASP A 128 13.77 -3.88 -10.34
CA ASP A 128 13.04 -3.66 -11.59
C ASP A 128 12.05 -2.47 -11.52
N VAL A 129 12.51 -1.39 -10.89
CA VAL A 129 11.73 -0.16 -10.72
C VAL A 129 11.47 0.50 -12.08
N ASP A 130 10.19 0.60 -12.43
CA ASP A 130 9.71 1.34 -13.58
C ASP A 130 8.74 2.43 -13.11
N GLN A 131 9.16 3.69 -13.18
CA GLN A 131 8.35 4.86 -12.77
C GLN A 131 7.23 5.20 -13.77
N ALA A 132 7.23 4.58 -14.95
CA ALA A 132 6.34 4.87 -16.05
C ALA A 132 5.73 3.61 -16.68
N PHE A 133 5.58 2.54 -15.89
CA PHE A 133 5.00 1.27 -16.32
C PHE A 133 3.67 1.45 -17.06
N ILE A 134 2.83 2.39 -16.59
CA ILE A 134 1.69 2.91 -17.34
C ILE A 134 1.83 4.43 -17.49
N THR A 135 1.69 4.93 -18.72
CA THR A 135 1.71 6.36 -19.05
C THR A 135 0.33 6.88 -19.41
N GLY A 136 0.16 8.22 -19.38
CA GLY A 136 -1.09 8.87 -19.81
C GLY A 136 -2.25 8.78 -18.80
N ALA A 137 -1.98 8.42 -17.55
CA ALA A 137 -3.00 8.27 -16.51
C ALA A 137 -3.53 9.61 -15.94
N ALA A 138 -2.99 10.74 -16.40
CA ALA A 138 -3.47 12.11 -16.14
C ALA A 138 -3.80 12.42 -14.66
N GLY A 139 -2.77 12.43 -13.81
CA GLY A 139 -2.90 12.71 -12.38
C GLY A 139 -3.58 11.60 -11.57
N PRO A 140 -3.13 10.33 -11.71
CA PRO A 140 -3.76 9.22 -11.01
C PRO A 140 -3.67 9.41 -9.50
N ARG A 141 -4.78 9.14 -8.81
CA ARG A 141 -4.87 9.23 -7.34
C ARG A 141 -5.05 7.88 -6.66
N GLY A 142 -5.59 6.90 -7.38
CA GLY A 142 -5.85 5.55 -6.87
C GLY A 142 -5.22 4.51 -7.79
N VAL A 143 -4.77 3.41 -7.18
CA VAL A 143 -4.34 2.21 -7.87
C VAL A 143 -4.88 1.02 -7.07
N ALA A 144 -5.35 -0.01 -7.77
CA ALA A 144 -5.82 -1.24 -7.16
C ALA A 144 -5.39 -2.41 -8.05
N VAL A 145 -5.14 -3.56 -7.43
CA VAL A 145 -4.76 -4.78 -8.13
C VAL A 145 -5.67 -5.92 -7.69
N VAL A 146 -5.89 -6.87 -8.59
CA VAL A 146 -6.63 -8.09 -8.28
C VAL A 146 -5.61 -9.17 -7.93
N PRO A 147 -5.73 -9.87 -6.78
CA PRO A 147 -4.89 -11.02 -6.50
C PRO A 147 -5.05 -12.04 -7.63
N GLY A 148 -3.95 -12.37 -8.31
CA GLY A 148 -3.99 -13.20 -9.51
C GLY A 148 -4.73 -14.52 -9.26
N LYS A 149 -5.80 -14.79 -10.02
CA LYS A 149 -6.26 -16.17 -10.19
C LYS A 149 -5.16 -16.90 -10.92
N GLY A 150 -4.56 -17.90 -10.30
CA GLY A 150 -3.60 -18.79 -10.96
C GLY A 150 -4.21 -19.30 -12.26
N HIS A 151 -3.74 -18.78 -13.40
CA HIS A 151 -4.15 -19.32 -14.69
C HIS A 151 -3.39 -20.62 -14.85
N GLY A 152 -4.03 -21.73 -14.47
CA GLY A 152 -3.59 -23.04 -14.91
C GLY A 152 -3.62 -23.04 -16.44
N ARG A 153 -2.44 -22.98 -17.07
CA ARG A 153 -2.30 -23.37 -18.47
C ARG A 153 -2.78 -24.82 -18.55
N LYS A 154 -3.96 -25.03 -19.13
CA LYS A 154 -4.27 -26.33 -19.72
C LYS A 154 -3.45 -26.38 -21.00
N ASP A 155 -2.42 -27.21 -21.02
CA ASP A 155 -1.73 -27.55 -22.25
C ASP A 155 -2.76 -28.18 -23.20
N PRO A 156 -3.04 -27.58 -24.37
CA PRO A 156 -3.62 -28.35 -25.45
C PRO A 156 -2.45 -29.10 -26.08
N HIS A 157 -2.47 -30.43 -26.04
CA HIS A 157 -2.04 -31.34 -27.11
C HIS A 157 -1.88 -32.74 -26.50
N GLY A 158 -3.00 -33.46 -26.50
CA GLY A 158 -3.04 -34.91 -26.33
C GLY A 158 -4.03 -35.48 -27.34
N ARG A 159 -3.54 -35.77 -28.54
CA ARG A 159 -4.03 -36.80 -29.46
C ARG A 159 -3.04 -36.96 -30.61
#